data_AF-A0A3M1CRF7-F1
#
_entry.id   AF-A0A3M1CRF7-F1
#
_cell.length_a   1.000
_cell.length_b   1.000
_cell.length_c   1.000
_cell.angle_alpha   90.00
_cell.angle_beta   90.00
_cell.angle_gamma   90.00
#
_symmetry.space_group_name_H-M   'P 1'
#
loop_
_entity.id
_entity.type
_entity.pdbx_description
1 polymer ?
#
loop_
_entity_poly.entity_id
_entity_poly.type
_entity_poly.pdbx_seq_one_letter_code
_entity_poly.pdbx_strand_id
1 'polypeptide(L)'
;AAEVYRTLFWRAGLSPGEDETSHPGHRIVLPATEAAGDRHTYNLFVVKADMRDELAGFLESSGIQTRVYYDMPLPYHPVFSGNGHTSGDFPVAESASRCVLALPMFPGITEAQQHRVVEAVSRFYRSKS
;
A
#
# COMPACT_ATOMS: atom_id res chain seq x y z
N ALA A 1 7.67 -3.16 14.08
CA ALA A 1 6.43 -3.41 13.31
C ALA A 1 6.66 -3.22 11.82
N ALA A 2 6.96 -2.01 11.32
CA ALA A 2 7.20 -1.79 9.88
C ALA A 2 8.22 -2.77 9.26
N GLU A 3 9.33 -3.02 9.96
CA GLU A 3 10.36 -3.96 9.50
C GLU A 3 9.87 -5.41 9.36
N VAL A 4 8.91 -5.82 10.21
CA VAL A 4 8.29 -7.15 10.11
C VAL A 4 7.51 -7.25 8.81
N TYR A 5 6.66 -6.27 8.47
CA TYR A 5 6.00 -6.25 7.16
C TYR A 5 7.00 -6.28 6.01
N ARG A 6 8.07 -5.46 6.05
CA ARG A 6 9.10 -5.43 5.01
C ARG A 6 9.72 -6.82 4.80
N THR A 7 10.16 -7.44 5.88
CA THR A 7 10.70 -8.81 5.86
C THR A 7 9.70 -9.82 5.30
N LEU A 8 8.44 -9.76 5.72
CA LEU A 8 7.40 -10.71 5.30
C LEU A 8 7.04 -10.56 3.82
N PHE A 9 6.85 -9.33 3.33
CA PHE A 9 6.54 -9.09 1.92
C PHE A 9 7.69 -9.50 1.00
N TRP A 10 8.93 -9.26 1.42
CA TRP A 10 10.13 -9.73 0.71
C TRP A 10 10.18 -11.27 0.67
N ARG A 11 10.02 -11.95 1.82
CA ARG A 11 10.01 -13.43 1.89
C ARG A 11 8.89 -14.07 1.06
N ALA A 12 7.75 -13.39 0.94
CA ALA A 12 6.63 -13.84 0.13
C ALA A 12 6.83 -13.61 -1.38
N GLY A 13 7.91 -12.96 -1.80
CA GLY A 13 8.16 -12.60 -3.20
C GLY A 13 7.19 -11.56 -3.76
N LEU A 14 6.53 -10.80 -2.89
CA LEU A 14 5.50 -9.82 -3.28
C LEU A 14 6.04 -8.42 -3.53
N SER A 15 7.21 -8.11 -2.95
CA SER A 15 7.91 -6.83 -3.06
C SER A 15 9.40 -7.10 -3.34
N PRO A 16 10.07 -6.23 -4.13
CA PRO A 16 11.53 -6.22 -4.13
C PRO A 16 11.99 -5.90 -2.70
N GLY A 17 13.14 -6.43 -2.30
CA GLY A 17 13.77 -6.06 -1.03
C GLY A 17 14.28 -4.62 -1.05
N GLU A 18 15.34 -4.34 -0.30
CA GLU A 18 16.01 -3.03 -0.33
C GLU A 18 16.67 -2.71 -1.69
N ASP A 19 16.88 -3.71 -2.54
CA ASP A 19 17.34 -3.52 -3.91
C ASP A 19 16.16 -3.23 -4.85
N GLU A 20 15.88 -1.93 -5.03
CA GLU A 20 14.93 -1.37 -5.99
C GLU A 20 15.39 -1.61 -7.45
N THR A 21 15.23 -2.83 -7.95
CA THR A 21 15.10 -3.02 -9.40
C THR A 21 13.80 -3.74 -9.68
N SER A 22 12.99 -3.12 -10.54
CA SER A 22 11.69 -3.64 -10.98
C SER A 22 11.86 -5.04 -11.54
N HIS A 23 11.43 -6.05 -10.80
CA HIS A 23 11.28 -7.40 -11.33
C HIS A 23 9.85 -7.61 -11.85
N PRO A 24 9.68 -8.28 -12.99
CA PRO A 24 8.37 -8.71 -13.46
C PRO A 24 7.80 -9.74 -12.47
N GLY A 25 6.77 -9.35 -11.71
CA GLY A 25 6.08 -10.22 -10.74
C GLY A 25 5.74 -9.57 -9.39
N HIS A 26 6.34 -8.43 -9.06
CA HIS A 26 6.04 -7.72 -7.82
C HIS A 26 4.68 -6.99 -7.93
N ARG A 27 3.74 -7.35 -7.04
CA ARG A 27 2.38 -6.80 -7.00
C ARG A 27 2.18 -5.76 -5.90
N ILE A 28 3.15 -5.65 -4.99
CA ILE A 28 3.15 -4.72 -3.86
C ILE A 28 4.44 -3.88 -3.89
N VAL A 29 4.31 -2.56 -3.73
CA VAL A 29 5.41 -1.64 -3.46
C VAL A 29 5.28 -1.11 -2.04
N LEU A 30 6.33 -1.24 -1.26
CA LEU A 30 6.37 -0.85 0.15
C LEU A 30 6.63 0.67 0.33
N PRO A 31 6.29 1.26 1.48
CA PRO A 31 6.73 2.61 1.82
C PRO A 31 8.26 2.73 1.75
N ALA A 32 8.74 3.87 1.27
CA ALA A 32 10.17 4.18 1.24
C ALA A 32 10.80 4.11 2.65
N THR A 33 12.09 3.74 2.71
CA THR A 33 12.87 3.77 3.94
C THR A 33 13.26 5.20 4.30
N GLU A 34 13.64 5.40 5.57
CA GLU A 34 14.09 6.68 6.10
C GLU A 34 15.42 7.10 5.46
N ALA A 35 15.56 8.38 5.14
CA ALA A 35 16.87 8.96 4.84
C ALA A 35 17.72 9.03 6.12
N ALA A 36 19.04 9.11 5.98
CA ALA A 36 19.94 9.19 7.12
C ALA A 36 19.60 10.40 8.01
N GLY A 37 19.20 10.14 9.26
CA GLY A 37 18.82 11.15 10.24
C GLY A 37 17.31 11.35 10.42
N ASP A 38 16.48 10.76 9.57
CA ASP A 38 15.02 10.81 9.71
C ASP A 38 14.49 9.59 10.47
N ARG A 39 13.31 9.75 11.10
CA ARG A 39 12.53 8.63 11.66
C ARG A 39 11.08 8.71 11.23
N HIS A 40 10.60 7.69 10.55
CA HIS A 40 9.24 7.50 10.10
C HIS A 40 8.42 6.93 11.27
N THR A 41 7.33 7.60 11.63
CA THR A 41 6.49 7.17 12.77
C THR A 41 5.59 5.99 12.42
N TYR A 42 5.38 5.73 11.12
CA TYR A 42 4.47 4.72 10.60
C TYR A 42 3.05 4.84 11.17
N ASN A 43 2.55 6.07 11.28
CA ASN A 43 1.14 6.33 11.60
C ASN A 43 0.21 5.53 10.68
N LEU A 44 0.63 5.31 9.43
CA LEU A 44 0.06 4.36 8.49
C LEU A 44 1.18 3.54 7.86
N PHE A 45 0.87 2.29 7.49
CA PHE A 45 1.71 1.49 6.59
C PHE A 45 1.01 1.39 5.24
N VAL A 46 1.34 2.31 4.34
CA VAL A 46 0.67 2.46 3.03
C VAL A 46 1.50 1.82 1.94
N VAL A 47 0.96 0.78 1.31
CA VAL A 47 1.56 0.14 0.15
C VAL A 47 0.93 0.67 -1.13
N LYS A 48 1.64 0.57 -2.27
CA LYS A 48 0.99 0.59 -3.59
C LYS A 48 0.70 -0.85 -3.98
N ALA A 49 -0.55 -1.16 -4.27
CA ALA A 49 -1.01 -2.49 -4.61
C ALA A 49 -1.58 -2.52 -6.02
N ASP A 50 -1.17 -3.52 -6.78
CA ASP A 50 -1.86 -3.89 -8.01
C ASP A 50 -3.24 -4.49 -7.67
N MET A 51 -4.25 -4.21 -8.50
CA MET A 51 -5.64 -4.60 -8.27
C MET A 51 -6.17 -4.17 -6.89
N ARG A 52 -5.84 -2.95 -6.47
CA ARG A 52 -6.04 -2.41 -5.12
C ARG A 52 -7.45 -2.65 -4.56
N ASP A 53 -8.49 -2.34 -5.33
CA ASP A 53 -9.89 -2.46 -4.86
C ASP A 53 -10.29 -3.93 -4.67
N GLU A 54 -9.88 -4.82 -5.57
CA GLU A 54 -10.14 -6.25 -5.44
C GLU A 54 -9.38 -6.87 -4.26
N LEU A 55 -8.13 -6.44 -4.04
CA LEU A 55 -7.35 -6.84 -2.89
C LEU A 55 -8.02 -6.38 -1.59
N ALA A 56 -8.47 -5.12 -1.53
CA ALA A 56 -9.15 -4.58 -0.36
C ALA A 56 -10.41 -5.39 -0.02
N GLY A 57 -11.25 -5.71 -1.01
CA GLY A 57 -12.43 -6.56 -0.80
C GLY A 57 -12.09 -8.00 -0.38
N PHE A 58 -11.03 -8.58 -0.93
CA PHE A 58 -10.56 -9.91 -0.50
C PHE A 58 -10.08 -9.91 0.96
N LEU A 59 -9.30 -8.91 1.35
CA LEU A 59 -8.82 -8.76 2.72
C LEU A 59 -9.98 -8.52 3.70
N GLU A 60 -10.95 -7.69 3.32
CA GLU A 60 -12.17 -7.46 4.11
C GLU A 60 -12.94 -8.78 4.33
N SER A 61 -13.15 -9.58 3.29
CA SER A 61 -13.79 -10.90 3.41
C SER A 61 -13.02 -11.88 4.30
N SER A 62 -11.72 -11.65 4.49
CA SER A 62 -10.83 -12.41 5.37
C SER A 62 -10.75 -11.85 6.80
N GLY A 63 -11.56 -10.83 7.12
CA GLY A 63 -11.60 -10.15 8.41
C GLY A 63 -10.44 -9.18 8.64
N ILE A 64 -9.79 -8.71 7.57
CA ILE A 64 -8.63 -7.82 7.62
C ILE A 64 -9.05 -6.45 7.10
N GLN A 65 -9.20 -5.49 8.01
CA GLN A 65 -9.59 -4.14 7.65
C GLN A 65 -8.41 -3.38 7.03
N THR A 66 -8.66 -2.75 5.88
CA THR A 66 -7.73 -1.86 5.19
C THR A 66 -8.42 -0.54 4.90
N ARG A 67 -7.66 0.50 4.53
CA ARG A 67 -8.23 1.80 4.14
C ARG A 67 -7.50 2.44 2.98
N VAL A 68 -8.21 3.22 2.18
CA VAL A 68 -7.63 4.06 1.14
C VAL A 68 -7.47 5.49 1.69
N TYR A 69 -6.27 6.04 1.56
CA TYR A 69 -5.93 7.42 1.94
C TYR A 69 -5.09 8.05 0.83
N TYR A 70 -5.66 8.77 -0.13
CA TYR A 70 -7.09 9.00 -0.38
C TYR A 70 -7.43 8.57 -1.81
N ASP A 71 -8.71 8.33 -2.10
CA ASP A 71 -9.21 7.86 -3.40
C ASP A 71 -9.36 9.00 -4.44
N MET A 72 -9.23 10.25 -4.01
CA MET A 72 -9.21 11.43 -4.88
C MET A 72 -8.05 12.37 -4.53
N PRO A 73 -7.26 12.83 -5.52
CA PRO A 73 -6.26 13.88 -5.31
C PRO A 73 -6.89 15.19 -4.82
N LEU A 74 -6.20 15.88 -3.91
CA LEU A 74 -6.69 17.12 -3.29
C LEU A 74 -7.17 18.18 -4.30
N PRO A 75 -6.45 18.49 -5.40
CA PRO A 75 -6.88 19.54 -6.34
C PRO A 75 -8.19 19.24 -7.08
N TYR A 76 -8.64 17.98 -7.11
CA TYR A 76 -9.88 17.57 -7.79
C TYR A 76 -11.10 17.55 -6.88
N HIS A 77 -10.92 17.83 -5.58
CA HIS A 77 -12.06 17.97 -4.68
C HIS A 77 -12.93 19.16 -5.10
N PRO A 78 -14.27 19.08 -5.01
CA PRO A 78 -15.17 20.12 -5.52
C PRO A 78 -14.91 21.54 -5.01
N VAL A 79 -14.38 21.70 -3.79
CA VAL A 79 -14.03 23.00 -3.21
C VAL A 79 -12.92 23.73 -3.99
N PHE A 80 -12.13 23.01 -4.80
CA PHE A 80 -11.05 23.56 -5.62
C PHE A 80 -11.43 23.71 -7.10
N SER A 81 -12.71 23.51 -7.48
CA SER A 81 -13.15 23.58 -8.88
C SER A 81 -12.87 24.93 -9.55
N GLY A 82 -12.75 26.01 -8.78
CA GLY A 82 -12.39 27.35 -9.26
C GLY A 82 -10.95 27.48 -9.78
N ASN A 83 -10.07 26.51 -9.50
CA ASN A 83 -8.66 26.57 -9.92
C ASN A 83 -8.44 26.05 -11.36
N GLY A 84 -9.46 25.48 -12.01
CA GLY A 84 -9.39 25.08 -13.41
C GLY A 84 -8.52 23.85 -13.72
N HIS A 85 -8.14 23.07 -12.70
CA HIS A 85 -7.35 21.84 -12.89
C HIS A 85 -8.16 20.75 -13.61
N THR A 86 -7.47 19.96 -14.43
CA THR A 86 -8.04 18.85 -15.20
C THR A 86 -7.22 17.58 -15.05
N SER A 87 -7.81 16.42 -15.40
CA SER A 87 -7.11 15.14 -15.33
C SER A 87 -5.82 15.17 -16.13
N GLY A 88 -4.73 14.68 -15.53
CA GLY A 88 -3.38 14.71 -16.09
C GLY A 88 -2.49 15.79 -15.48
N ASP A 89 -3.04 16.80 -14.79
CA ASP A 89 -2.25 17.86 -14.15
C ASP A 89 -1.41 17.33 -12.98
N PHE A 90 -1.88 16.27 -12.31
CA PHE A 90 -1.23 15.68 -11.13
C PHE A 90 -1.05 14.16 -11.26
N PRO A 91 -0.24 13.68 -12.24
CA PRO A 91 -0.21 12.27 -12.63
C PRO A 91 0.26 11.34 -11.50
N VAL A 92 1.17 11.81 -10.64
CA VAL A 92 1.66 11.04 -9.49
C VAL A 92 0.58 10.89 -8.41
N ALA A 93 -0.13 11.98 -8.08
CA ALA A 93 -1.21 11.94 -7.09
C ALA A 93 -2.39 11.11 -7.59
N GLU A 94 -2.74 11.24 -8.86
CA GLU A 94 -3.74 10.42 -9.55
C GLU A 94 -3.38 8.93 -9.51
N SER A 95 -2.15 8.59 -9.89
CA SER A 95 -1.67 7.21 -9.83
C SER A 95 -1.73 6.66 -8.41
N ALA A 96 -1.26 7.44 -7.42
CA ALA A 96 -1.33 7.06 -6.02
C ALA A 96 -2.77 6.79 -5.58
N SER A 97 -3.72 7.68 -5.87
CA SER A 97 -5.14 7.51 -5.46
C SER A 97 -5.77 6.20 -5.92
N ARG A 98 -5.33 5.68 -7.07
CA ARG A 98 -5.81 4.42 -7.66
C ARG A 98 -5.15 3.16 -7.08
N CYS A 99 -3.95 3.27 -6.51
CA CYS A 99 -3.18 2.09 -6.09
C CYS A 99 -2.79 2.03 -4.61
N VAL A 100 -2.92 3.12 -3.83
CA VAL A 100 -2.54 3.08 -2.41
C VAL A 100 -3.55 2.32 -1.56
N LEU A 101 -3.03 1.54 -0.62
CA LEU A 101 -3.80 0.81 0.40
C LEU A 101 -3.05 0.83 1.73
N ALA A 102 -3.70 1.32 2.78
CA ALA A 102 -3.20 1.25 4.14
C ALA A 102 -3.53 -0.12 4.75
N LEU A 103 -2.48 -0.83 5.14
CA LEU A 103 -2.56 -2.10 5.87
C LEU A 103 -2.68 -1.85 7.38
N PRO A 104 -3.16 -2.83 8.17
CA PRO A 104 -3.22 -2.71 9.62
C PRO A 104 -1.87 -2.33 10.22
N MET A 105 -1.83 -1.18 10.89
CA MET A 105 -0.68 -0.67 11.63
C MET A 105 -1.21 0.12 12.83
N PHE A 106 -0.90 -0.34 14.04
CA PHE A 106 -1.33 0.28 15.29
C PHE A 106 -0.43 -0.16 16.45
N PRO A 107 -0.38 0.59 17.57
CA PRO A 107 0.37 0.19 18.75
C PRO A 107 -0.08 -1.18 19.26
N GLY A 108 0.86 -2.12 19.42
CA GLY A 108 0.57 -3.48 19.88
C GLY A 108 0.16 -4.47 18.80
N ILE A 109 0.24 -4.11 17.50
CA ILE A 109 0.11 -5.09 16.43
C ILE A 109 1.17 -6.18 16.57
N THR A 110 0.73 -7.44 16.56
CA THR A 110 1.59 -8.61 16.72
C THR A 110 2.22 -9.05 15.40
N GLU A 111 3.33 -9.79 15.46
CA GLU A 111 3.91 -10.40 14.26
C GLU A 111 2.94 -11.39 13.61
N ALA A 112 2.21 -12.19 14.42
CA ALA A 112 1.20 -13.12 13.92
C ALA A 112 0.08 -12.43 13.11
N GLN A 113 -0.37 -11.26 13.54
CA GLN A 113 -1.33 -10.46 12.77
C GLN A 113 -0.75 -9.97 11.44
N GLN A 114 0.52 -9.53 11.43
CA GLN A 114 1.20 -9.11 10.20
C GLN A 114 1.43 -10.28 9.24
N HIS A 115 1.79 -11.46 9.76
CA HIS A 115 1.86 -12.71 9.01
C HIS A 115 0.51 -13.03 8.34
N ARG A 116 -0.59 -12.96 9.09
CA ARG A 116 -1.94 -13.20 8.56
C ARG A 116 -2.27 -12.23 7.41
N VAL A 117 -1.89 -10.96 7.54
CA VAL A 117 -2.07 -9.95 6.49
C VAL A 117 -1.28 -10.33 5.25
N VAL A 118 0.03 -10.57 5.36
CA VAL A 118 0.87 -10.89 4.21
C VAL A 118 0.45 -12.21 3.54
N GLU A 119 0.11 -13.23 4.33
CA GLU A 119 -0.41 -14.50 3.80
C GLU A 119 -1.69 -14.30 2.99
N ALA A 120 -2.64 -13.50 3.49
CA ALA A 120 -3.87 -13.18 2.77
C ALA A 120 -3.58 -12.43 1.46
N VAL A 121 -2.66 -11.48 1.46
CA VAL A 121 -2.20 -10.78 0.24
C VAL A 121 -1.58 -11.77 -0.74
N SER A 122 -0.71 -12.68 -0.29
CA SER A 122 -0.11 -13.69 -1.17
C SER A 122 -1.16 -14.65 -1.75
N ARG A 123 -2.15 -15.06 -0.95
CA ARG A 123 -3.26 -15.91 -1.41
C ARG A 123 -4.09 -15.22 -2.48
N PHE A 124 -4.40 -13.94 -2.30
CA PHE A 124 -5.10 -13.14 -3.30
C PHE A 124 -4.34 -13.16 -4.64
N TYR A 125 -3.07 -12.78 -4.66
CA TYR A 125 -2.33 -12.70 -5.92
C TYR A 125 -2.08 -14.06 -6.57
N ARG A 126 -1.90 -15.14 -5.78
CA ARG A 126 -1.84 -16.51 -6.33
C ARG A 126 -3.14 -16.94 -7.01
N SER A 127 -4.30 -16.41 -6.59
CA SER A 127 -5.59 -16.70 -7.23
C SER A 127 -5.84 -15.92 -8.53
N LYS A 128 -4.95 -14.98 -8.87
CA LYS A 128 -5.02 -14.14 -10.08
C LYS A 128 -4.01 -14.56 -11.15
N SER A 129 -3.26 -15.64 -10.91
CA SER A 129 -2.32 -16.26 -11.84
C SER A 129 -2.96 -17.37 -12.67
#